data_AF-A0A9X8QEA3-F1
#
_entry.id   AF-A0A9X8QEA3-F1
#
_cell.length_a   1.000
_cell.length_b   1.000
_cell.length_c   1.000
_cell.angle_alpha   90.00
_cell.angle_beta   90.00
_cell.angle_gamma   90.00
#
_symmetry.space_group_name_H-M   'P 1'
#
loop_
_entity.id
_entity.type
_entity.pdbx_description
1 polymer ?
#
loop_
_entity_poly.entity_id
_entity_poly.type
_entity_poly.pdbx_seq_one_letter_code
_entity_poly.pdbx_strand_id
1 'polypeptide(L)'
;MGKEASSFLKKQLEGKSVTFVYDRGPKEDKYRRKLAYVFCDGIHINELMVKSGYGIIAYISRPNTTFLSEMKEAENEAKESKVGVWSIKGFVDEKNRHYNRNDAD
;
A
#
# COMPACT_ATOMS: atom_id res chain seq x y z
N MET A 1 -4.67 12.40 -5.73
CA MET A 1 -3.95 11.19 -5.24
C MET A 1 -4.67 9.87 -5.48
N GLY A 2 -5.98 9.73 -5.17
CA GLY A 2 -6.69 8.45 -5.34
C GLY A 2 -6.82 7.96 -6.80
N LYS A 3 -7.05 8.87 -7.75
CA LYS A 3 -7.15 8.53 -9.18
C LYS A 3 -5.81 8.10 -9.76
N GLU A 4 -4.74 8.75 -9.31
CA GLU A 4 -3.36 8.53 -9.73
C GLU A 4 -2.87 7.17 -9.23
N ALA A 5 -3.11 6.84 -7.96
CA ALA A 5 -2.82 5.52 -7.40
C ALA A 5 -3.58 4.40 -8.14
N SER A 6 -4.87 4.60 -8.40
CA SER A 6 -5.69 3.64 -9.15
C SER A 6 -5.19 3.44 -10.58
N SER A 7 -4.81 4.53 -11.25
CA SER A 7 -4.29 4.50 -12.62
C SER A 7 -2.91 3.84 -12.69
N PHE A 8 -2.05 4.11 -11.71
CA PHE A 8 -0.74 3.46 -11.61
C PHE A 8 -0.90 1.96 -11.41
N LEU A 9 -1.71 1.52 -10.43
CA LEU A 9 -1.96 0.10 -10.18
C LEU A 9 -2.54 -0.59 -11.42
N LYS A 10 -3.51 0.07 -12.09
CA LYS A 10 -4.09 -0.44 -13.33
C LYS A 10 -3.02 -0.69 -14.40
N LYS A 11 -2.11 0.28 -14.63
CA LYS A 11 -1.00 0.10 -15.58
C LYS A 11 -0.08 -1.07 -15.24
N GLN A 12 0.11 -1.38 -13.96
CA GLN A 12 0.96 -2.52 -13.56
C GLN A 12 0.30 -3.87 -13.79
N LEU A 13 -1.04 -3.95 -13.67
CA LEU A 13 -1.77 -5.22 -13.59
C LEU A 13 -2.67 -5.52 -14.80
N GLU A 14 -2.99 -4.53 -15.63
CA GLU A 14 -3.94 -4.69 -16.73
C GLU A 14 -3.46 -5.76 -17.72
N GLY A 15 -4.32 -6.74 -18.00
CA GLY A 15 -4.02 -7.87 -18.88
C GLY A 15 -3.12 -8.93 -18.27
N LYS A 16 -2.73 -8.82 -16.99
CA LYS A 16 -1.81 -9.75 -16.32
C LYS A 16 -2.50 -10.63 -15.29
N SER A 17 -1.94 -11.81 -15.07
CA SER A 17 -2.30 -12.69 -13.97
C SER A 17 -1.60 -12.25 -12.68
N VAL A 18 -2.31 -12.32 -11.57
CA VAL A 18 -1.76 -12.02 -10.25
C VAL A 18 -1.84 -13.23 -9.33
N THR A 19 -0.88 -13.32 -8.42
CA THR A 19 -0.83 -14.33 -7.37
C THR A 19 -1.22 -13.69 -6.04
N PHE A 20 -2.20 -14.28 -5.36
CA PHE A 20 -2.51 -13.94 -3.97
C PHE A 20 -1.64 -14.76 -3.03
N VAL A 21 -0.84 -14.08 -2.21
CA VAL A 21 -0.05 -14.69 -1.15
C VAL A 21 -0.70 -14.37 0.19
N TYR A 22 -1.31 -15.39 0.80
CA TYR A 22 -1.87 -15.28 2.14
C TYR A 22 -0.79 -15.46 3.19
N ASP A 23 -0.88 -14.71 4.27
CA ASP A 23 0.04 -14.82 5.40
C ASP A 23 -0.45 -15.87 6.41
N ARG A 24 0.24 -15.96 7.56
CA ARG A 24 0.06 -16.96 8.62
C ARG A 24 -1.27 -16.84 9.37
N GLY A 25 -1.94 -15.70 9.29
CA GLY A 25 -3.15 -15.40 10.02
C GLY A 25 -4.44 -15.55 9.20
N PRO A 26 -5.52 -14.85 9.61
CA PRO A 26 -6.79 -14.88 8.91
C PRO A 26 -6.65 -14.42 7.46
N LYS A 27 -7.30 -15.14 6.55
CA LYS A 27 -7.34 -14.84 5.11
C LYS A 27 -8.41 -13.82 4.73
N GLU A 28 -9.32 -13.54 5.64
CA GLU A 28 -10.40 -12.57 5.44
C GLU A 28 -10.63 -11.75 6.71
N ASP A 29 -11.17 -10.55 6.53
CA ASP A 29 -11.65 -9.73 7.65
C ASP A 29 -13.15 -9.95 7.92
N LYS A 30 -13.69 -9.24 8.92
CA LYS A 30 -15.12 -9.30 9.31
C LYS A 30 -16.10 -8.89 8.20
N TYR A 31 -15.62 -8.26 7.13
CA TYR A 31 -16.40 -7.86 5.97
C TYR A 31 -16.22 -8.83 4.79
N ARG A 32 -15.57 -9.99 5.00
CA ARG A 32 -15.23 -10.99 3.98
C ARG A 32 -14.32 -10.46 2.87
N ARG A 33 -13.50 -9.46 3.17
CA ARG A 33 -12.45 -8.99 2.24
C ARG A 33 -11.23 -9.88 2.39
N LYS A 34 -10.67 -10.35 1.28
CA LYS A 34 -9.43 -11.12 1.28
C LYS A 34 -8.25 -10.29 1.79
N LEU A 35 -7.50 -10.85 2.72
CA LEU A 35 -6.27 -10.31 3.28
C LEU A 35 -5.09 -11.06 2.67
N ALA A 36 -4.56 -10.54 1.56
CA ALA A 36 -3.45 -11.14 0.84
C ALA A 36 -2.50 -10.06 0.32
N TYR A 37 -1.23 -10.42 0.19
CA TYR A 37 -0.27 -9.69 -0.64
C TYR A 37 -0.50 -10.07 -2.09
N VAL A 38 -0.33 -9.10 -2.99
CA VAL A 38 -0.51 -9.30 -4.43
C VAL A 38 0.86 -9.33 -5.08
N PHE A 39 1.13 -10.38 -5.84
CA PHE A 39 2.32 -10.48 -6.68
C PHE A 39 1.92 -10.54 -8.15
N CYS A 40 2.69 -9.89 -9.01
CA CYS A 40 2.54 -9.94 -10.47
C CYS A 40 3.92 -10.06 -11.09
N ASP A 41 4.16 -11.06 -11.93
CA ASP A 41 5.47 -11.31 -12.56
C ASP A 41 6.64 -11.34 -11.53
N GLY A 42 6.40 -11.88 -10.34
CA GLY A 42 7.37 -11.92 -9.24
C GLY A 42 7.53 -10.61 -8.45
N ILE A 43 6.85 -9.53 -8.85
CA ILE A 43 6.90 -8.22 -8.18
C ILE A 43 5.87 -8.18 -7.06
N HIS A 44 6.29 -7.83 -5.84
CA HIS A 44 5.40 -7.58 -4.70
C HIS A 44 4.69 -6.22 -4.86
N ILE A 45 3.42 -6.23 -5.28
CA ILE A 45 2.69 -5.04 -5.70
C ILE A 45 2.39 -4.09 -4.53
N ASN A 46 2.09 -4.61 -3.34
CA ASN A 46 1.77 -3.73 -2.20
C ASN A 46 3.00 -2.89 -1.79
N GLU A 47 4.20 -3.45 -1.89
CA GLU A 47 5.47 -2.78 -1.63
C GLU A 47 5.74 -1.74 -2.72
N LEU A 48 5.59 -2.11 -3.99
CA LEU A 48 5.73 -1.19 -5.12
C LEU A 48 4.82 0.05 -4.98
N MET A 49 3.57 -0.15 -4.57
CA MET A 49 2.62 0.94 -4.34
C MET A 49 3.09 1.90 -3.26
N VAL A 50 3.61 1.37 -2.15
CA VAL A 50 4.12 2.17 -1.03
C VAL A 50 5.43 2.87 -1.40
N LYS A 51 6.37 2.16 -2.05
CA LYS A 51 7.64 2.71 -2.57
C LYS A 51 7.42 3.86 -3.55
N SER A 52 6.36 3.78 -4.35
CA SER A 52 6.01 4.81 -5.33
C SER A 52 5.21 5.97 -4.71
N GLY A 53 4.94 5.94 -3.40
CA GLY A 53 4.15 6.97 -2.71
C GLY A 53 2.65 6.95 -3.04
N TYR A 54 2.12 5.86 -3.61
CA TYR A 54 0.70 5.69 -3.92
C TYR A 54 -0.10 5.01 -2.79
N GLY A 55 0.56 4.70 -1.68
CA GLY A 55 -0.05 4.12 -0.50
C GLY A 55 0.82 4.35 0.73
N ILE A 56 0.21 4.17 1.91
CA ILE A 56 0.92 4.11 3.19
C ILE A 56 0.65 2.77 3.86
N ILE A 57 1.54 2.36 4.76
CA ILE A 57 1.31 1.20 5.63
C ILE A 57 0.27 1.57 6.68
N ALA A 58 -0.88 0.93 6.65
CA ALA A 58 -1.93 1.12 7.62
C ALA A 58 -2.62 -0.23 7.90
N TYR A 59 -3.41 -0.28 8.98
CA TYR A 59 -4.25 -1.44 9.31
C TYR A 59 -3.48 -2.76 9.43
N ILE A 60 -2.33 -2.75 10.12
CA ILE A 60 -1.53 -3.95 10.37
C ILE A 60 -2.32 -4.91 11.26
N SER A 61 -2.67 -6.08 10.73
CA SER A 61 -3.40 -7.12 11.45
C SER A 61 -2.44 -8.27 11.78
N ARG A 62 -2.08 -8.45 13.05
CA ARG A 62 -1.24 -9.59 13.46
C ARG A 62 -2.05 -10.90 13.38
N PRO A 63 -1.44 -12.02 12.96
CA PRO A 63 -0.02 -12.21 12.66
C PRO A 63 0.39 -11.96 11.18
N ASN A 64 -0.45 -11.31 10.37
CA ASN A 64 -0.17 -11.02 8.95
C ASN A 64 0.86 -9.88 8.81
N THR A 65 2.12 -10.20 9.06
CA THR A 65 3.23 -9.24 9.07
C THR A 65 4.49 -9.74 8.38
N THR A 66 4.41 -10.79 7.56
CA THR A 66 5.59 -11.45 6.94
C THR A 66 6.43 -10.45 6.13
N PHE A 67 5.81 -9.61 5.30
CA PHE A 67 6.51 -8.60 4.47
C PHE A 67 6.56 -7.21 5.12
N LEU A 68 6.21 -7.07 6.41
CA LEU A 68 6.03 -5.75 7.02
C LEU A 68 7.34 -4.94 7.10
N SER A 69 8.48 -5.58 7.34
CA SER A 69 9.77 -4.88 7.43
C SER A 69 10.14 -4.25 6.08
N GLU A 70 10.09 -5.06 5.03
CA GLU A 70 10.41 -4.68 3.64
C GLU A 70 9.53 -3.52 3.18
N MET A 71 8.22 -3.62 3.44
CA MET A 71 7.29 -2.54 3.10
C MET A 71 7.59 -1.24 3.86
N LYS A 72 8.01 -1.31 5.14
CA LYS A 72 8.35 -0.12 5.94
C LYS A 72 9.59 0.57 5.40
N GLU A 73 10.58 -0.19 4.96
CA GLU A 73 11.77 0.36 4.30
C GLU A 73 11.38 1.06 3.00
N ALA A 74 10.57 0.41 2.15
CA ALA A 74 10.02 1.01 0.94
C ALA A 74 9.22 2.31 1.21
N GLU A 75 8.45 2.37 2.29
CA GLU A 75 7.74 3.59 2.68
C GLU A 75 8.69 4.71 3.10
N ASN A 76 9.73 4.38 3.86
CA ASN A 76 10.74 5.35 4.27
C ASN A 76 11.46 5.93 3.05
N GLU A 77 11.83 5.09 2.07
CA GLU A 77 12.41 5.56 0.80
C GLU A 77 11.47 6.54 0.07
N ALA A 78 10.17 6.23 0.03
CA ALA A 78 9.18 7.10 -0.59
C ALA A 78 9.06 8.45 0.13
N LYS A 79 9.16 8.43 1.46
CA LYS A 79 9.13 9.62 2.32
C LYS A 79 10.36 10.49 2.12
N GLU A 80 11.56 9.91 2.14
CA GLU A 80 12.83 10.61 1.93
C GLU A 80 12.89 11.24 0.53
N SER A 81 12.38 10.51 -0.47
CA SER A 81 12.30 10.98 -1.86
C SER A 81 11.16 11.96 -2.12
N LYS A 82 10.30 12.22 -1.11
CA LYS A 82 9.12 13.10 -1.19
C LYS A 82 8.23 12.77 -2.39
N VAL A 83 7.92 11.49 -2.61
CA VAL A 83 7.07 11.06 -3.74
C VAL A 83 5.62 10.83 -3.33
N GLY A 84 4.71 11.04 -4.27
CA GLY A 84 3.28 10.77 -4.09
C GLY A 84 2.71 11.49 -2.87
N VAL A 85 2.05 10.74 -1.99
CA VAL A 85 1.44 11.27 -0.75
C VAL A 85 2.45 11.99 0.16
N TRP A 86 3.74 11.66 0.09
CA TRP A 86 4.81 12.27 0.89
C TRP A 86 5.34 13.58 0.30
N SER A 87 4.98 13.92 -0.94
CA SER A 87 5.29 15.22 -1.54
C SER A 87 4.47 16.37 -0.96
N ILE A 88 3.31 16.05 -0.34
CA ILE A 88 2.36 17.02 0.17
C ILE A 88 2.50 17.14 1.68
N LYS A 89 2.96 18.31 2.14
CA LYS A 89 3.12 18.59 3.56
C LYS A 89 1.79 18.42 4.30
N GLY A 90 1.79 17.57 5.33
CA GLY A 90 0.63 17.35 6.19
C GLY A 90 -0.46 16.48 5.59
N PHE A 91 -0.28 15.89 4.40
CA PHE A 91 -1.28 15.01 3.80
C PHE A 91 -1.38 13.65 4.49
N VAL A 92 -0.26 13.14 5.01
CA VAL A 92 -0.24 11.90 5.82
C VAL A 92 -0.17 12.26 7.29
N ASP A 93 -1.16 11.80 8.08
CA ASP A 93 -1.04 11.74 9.54
C ASP A 93 -0.20 10.51 9.90
N GLU A 94 1.07 10.73 10.16
CA GLU A 94 2.02 9.67 10.49
C GLU A 94 1.71 8.98 11.82
N LYS A 95 1.08 9.69 12.77
CA LYS A 95 0.76 9.16 14.09
C LYS A 95 -0.40 8.18 14.01
N ASN A 96 -1.46 8.58 13.32
CA ASN A 96 -2.70 7.80 13.23
C ASN A 96 -2.79 6.95 11.95
N ARG A 97 -1.79 7.03 11.06
CA ARG A 97 -1.67 6.26 9.82
C ARG A 97 -2.90 6.39 8.92
N HIS A 98 -3.34 7.63 8.71
CA HIS A 98 -4.43 7.97 7.79
C HIS A 98 -4.06 9.19 6.94
N TYR A 99 -4.84 9.44 5.89
CA TYR A 99 -4.71 10.65 5.09
C TYR A 99 -5.54 11.77 5.69
N ASN A 100 -4.92 12.92 5.93
CA ASN A 100 -5.62 14.16 6.25
C ASN A 100 -6.35 14.62 4.99
N ARG A 101 -7.63 14.26 4.90
CA ARG A 101 -8.50 14.80 3.86
C ARG A 101 -8.86 16.23 4.24
N ASN A 102 -7.97 17.17 3.91
CA ASN A 102 -8.38 18.57 3.73
C ASN A 102 -8.98 18.78 2.33
N ASP A 103 -9.26 17.70 1.61
CA ASP A 103 -9.95 17.66 0.31
C ASP A 103 -11.45 17.98 0.50
N ALA A 104 -11.72 19.18 0.99
CA ALA A 104 -12.95 19.92 0.77
C ALA A 104 -12.56 21.22 0.07
N ASP A 105 -12.17 21.09 -1.20
CA ASP A 105 -12.25 22.12 -2.23
C ASP A 105 -12.70 21.43 -3.54
#